data_AF-A0A0G1JYP5-F1
#
_entry.id   AF-A0A0G1JYP5-F1
#
_cell.length_a   1.000
_cell.length_b   1.000
_cell.length_c   1.000
_cell.angle_alpha   90.00
_cell.angle_beta   90.00
_cell.angle_gamma   90.00
#
_symmetry.space_group_name_H-M   'P 1'
#
loop_
_entity.id
_entity.type
_entity.pdbx_description
1 polymer ?
#
loop_
_entity_poly.entity_id
_entity_poly.type
_entity_poly.pdbx_seq_one_letter_code
_entity_poly.pdbx_strand_id
1 'polypeptide(L)'
;MKIDEYLFGFPKYLPNDLEGLMFFYPEKFPPIVAFYEDLAKKIGTDPKAYQEYGNKAHDELFKGFGKINEEYKKGDQTSLEFLVNTDMRCHKLFCYRFWPVNYLFADGPLHDFYVDNLRNLIRKFIDATEDVEDFEGRVVRVQRDLLQSDYADLYLRQALEGTSAMEIMQKHPKISTLFPAVTKLIDEHEHKNTAEINKVWEQVYEIIKNDKDPDLKKAMWLPMEQVKMRGTMLPLYNMLTHTVEFREENKRLTERHNDMARKIEEYKKLAQQKLSQEDYELFLLCYEQSRNFSMYKDVMGELDAPLLPMWFGIHKKIKDILVKDTPIKPRPTGPTAVVHHLIWYLPDNLKAKVMTPDFTPFSLETL
;
A
#
# COMPACT_ATOMS: atom_id res chain seq x y z
N MET A 1 -2.22 -3.97 31.92
CA MET A 1 -1.96 -2.95 30.86
C MET A 1 -3.14 -2.00 30.66
N LYS A 2 -2.92 -0.67 30.75
CA LYS A 2 -3.94 0.36 30.51
C LYS A 2 -3.39 1.37 29.48
N ILE A 3 -3.94 1.36 28.28
CA ILE A 3 -3.69 2.42 27.28
C ILE A 3 -4.51 3.64 27.70
N ASP A 4 -3.93 4.82 27.63
CA ASP A 4 -4.63 6.04 27.99
C ASP A 4 -5.77 6.32 26.99
N GLU A 5 -6.93 6.76 27.49
CA GLU A 5 -8.12 7.00 26.68
C GLU A 5 -7.88 8.06 25.60
N TYR A 6 -6.98 9.02 25.84
CA TYR A 6 -6.68 10.06 24.85
C TYR A 6 -6.06 9.49 23.56
N LEU A 7 -5.42 8.32 23.59
CA LEU A 7 -4.80 7.70 22.42
C LEU A 7 -5.83 7.17 21.43
N PHE A 8 -7.08 6.94 21.88
CA PHE A 8 -8.19 6.55 21.00
C PHE A 8 -8.95 7.76 20.44
N GLY A 9 -8.60 8.99 20.85
CA GLY A 9 -9.18 10.21 20.32
C GLY A 9 -8.74 10.48 18.89
N PHE A 10 -9.55 11.25 18.15
CA PHE A 10 -9.20 11.64 16.78
C PHE A 10 -7.88 12.45 16.75
N PRO A 11 -6.91 12.09 15.90
CA PRO A 11 -5.62 12.79 15.83
C PRO A 11 -5.79 14.28 15.51
N LYS A 12 -4.95 15.14 16.11
CA LYS A 12 -4.92 16.58 15.79
C LYS A 12 -3.96 16.92 14.65
N TYR A 13 -2.99 16.05 14.41
CA TYR A 13 -1.98 16.18 13.36
C TYR A 13 -1.59 14.79 12.89
N LEU A 14 -1.13 14.71 11.64
CA LEU A 14 -0.44 13.54 11.10
C LEU A 14 0.85 14.00 10.43
N PRO A 15 1.96 13.27 10.61
CA PRO A 15 3.26 13.65 10.05
C PRO A 15 3.30 13.67 8.51
N ASN A 16 2.47 12.86 7.84
CA ASN A 16 2.48 12.68 6.38
C ASN A 16 1.24 13.25 5.66
N ASP A 17 0.56 14.24 6.23
CA ASP A 17 -0.61 14.87 5.61
C ASP A 17 -0.26 15.95 4.59
N LEU A 18 0.41 15.55 3.50
CA LEU A 18 0.87 16.47 2.44
C LEU A 18 -0.27 17.20 1.73
N GLU A 19 -1.46 16.61 1.73
CA GLU A 19 -2.64 17.12 1.03
C GLU A 19 -3.62 17.88 1.96
N GLY A 20 -3.32 17.99 3.26
CA GLY A 20 -4.17 18.71 4.22
C GLY A 20 -5.51 18.02 4.53
N LEU A 21 -5.58 16.70 4.36
CA LEU A 21 -6.77 15.88 4.61
C LEU A 21 -7.22 15.91 6.08
N MET A 22 -6.30 16.12 7.02
CA MET A 22 -6.62 16.30 8.45
C MET A 22 -7.48 17.53 8.71
N PHE A 23 -7.39 18.55 7.86
CA PHE A 23 -8.24 19.73 7.96
C PHE A 23 -9.48 19.61 7.08
N PHE A 24 -9.35 18.95 5.93
CA PHE A 24 -10.46 18.83 5.00
C PHE A 24 -11.50 17.79 5.44
N TYR A 25 -11.11 16.57 5.78
CA TYR A 25 -12.08 15.49 6.01
C TYR A 25 -12.95 15.68 7.25
N PRO A 26 -12.46 16.16 8.41
CA PRO A 26 -13.33 16.44 9.54
C PRO A 26 -14.34 17.56 9.27
N GLU A 27 -13.97 18.55 8.45
CA GLU A 27 -14.89 19.63 8.06
C GLU A 27 -15.90 19.16 6.99
N LYS A 28 -15.43 18.40 6.00
CA LYS A 28 -16.27 17.91 4.91
C LYS A 28 -17.18 16.76 5.31
N PHE A 29 -16.68 15.85 6.15
CA PHE A 29 -17.39 14.66 6.62
C PHE A 29 -17.35 14.55 8.14
N PRO A 30 -17.98 15.47 8.90
CA PRO A 30 -17.89 15.53 10.36
C PRO A 30 -18.09 14.20 11.11
N PRO A 31 -18.97 13.27 10.67
CA PRO A 31 -19.12 11.97 11.34
C PRO A 31 -17.86 11.09 11.35
N ILE A 32 -16.81 11.41 10.56
CA ILE A 32 -15.55 10.66 10.54
C ILE A 32 -14.85 10.64 11.91
N VAL A 33 -14.99 11.72 12.68
CA VAL A 33 -14.37 11.86 14.00
C VAL A 33 -14.91 10.79 14.95
N ALA A 34 -16.23 10.79 15.17
CA ALA A 34 -16.89 9.80 16.02
C ALA A 34 -16.72 8.38 15.47
N PHE A 35 -16.78 8.20 14.15
CA PHE A 35 -16.53 6.90 13.51
C PHE A 35 -15.15 6.35 13.86
N TYR A 36 -14.10 7.16 13.74
CA TYR A 36 -12.74 6.74 14.07
C TYR A 36 -12.58 6.45 15.56
N GLU A 37 -13.07 7.32 16.45
CA GLU A 37 -12.91 7.14 17.90
C GLU A 37 -13.60 5.86 18.39
N ASP A 38 -14.79 5.57 17.88
CA ASP A 38 -15.50 4.31 18.16
C ASP A 38 -14.77 3.09 17.59
N LEU A 39 -14.18 3.23 16.41
CA LEU A 39 -13.39 2.18 15.78
C LEU A 39 -12.11 1.91 16.57
N ALA A 40 -11.36 2.96 16.94
CA ALA A 40 -10.12 2.89 17.68
C ALA A 40 -10.30 2.18 19.03
N LYS A 41 -11.40 2.46 19.75
CA LYS A 41 -11.72 1.75 20.99
C LYS A 41 -12.00 0.25 20.80
N LYS A 42 -12.53 -0.14 19.64
CA LYS A 42 -12.89 -1.53 19.34
C LYS A 42 -11.68 -2.36 18.88
N ILE A 43 -10.85 -1.79 18.01
CA ILE A 43 -9.79 -2.54 17.32
C ILE A 43 -8.38 -2.12 17.73
N GLY A 44 -8.22 -0.98 18.41
CA GLY A 44 -6.93 -0.39 18.70
C GLY A 44 -6.05 -1.25 19.61
N THR A 45 -6.63 -2.15 20.40
CA THR A 45 -5.92 -3.10 21.29
C THR A 45 -6.13 -4.57 20.94
N ASP A 46 -6.72 -4.85 19.78
CA ASP A 46 -7.03 -6.19 19.34
C ASP A 46 -6.50 -6.39 17.91
N PRO A 47 -5.32 -7.01 17.76
CA PRO A 47 -4.72 -7.26 16.45
C PRO A 47 -5.58 -8.10 15.51
N LYS A 48 -6.42 -9.00 16.04
CA LYS A 48 -7.31 -9.82 15.22
C LYS A 48 -8.48 -8.98 14.72
N ALA A 49 -9.11 -8.21 15.61
CA ALA A 49 -10.19 -7.30 15.22
C ALA A 49 -9.70 -6.23 14.22
N TYR A 50 -8.44 -5.76 14.35
CA TYR A 50 -7.83 -4.87 13.37
C TYR A 50 -7.69 -5.55 12.00
N GLN A 51 -7.21 -6.79 11.94
CA GLN A 51 -7.11 -7.55 10.68
C GLN A 51 -8.48 -7.75 10.03
N GLU A 52 -9.47 -8.18 10.81
CA GLU A 52 -10.84 -8.37 10.32
C GLU A 52 -11.42 -7.06 9.76
N TYR A 53 -11.21 -5.94 10.46
CA TYR A 53 -11.62 -4.63 9.97
C TYR A 53 -10.84 -4.21 8.72
N GLY A 54 -9.52 -4.40 8.68
CA GLY A 54 -8.68 -4.07 7.54
C GLY A 54 -9.09 -4.81 6.27
N ASN A 55 -9.36 -6.11 6.37
CA ASN A 55 -9.87 -6.93 5.26
C ASN A 55 -11.24 -6.43 4.78
N LYS A 56 -12.15 -6.15 5.72
CA LYS A 56 -13.47 -5.59 5.39
C LYS A 56 -13.35 -4.22 4.72
N ALA A 57 -12.47 -3.36 5.22
CA ALA A 57 -12.25 -2.02 4.69
C ALA A 57 -11.70 -2.07 3.27
N HIS A 58 -10.74 -2.98 3.01
CA HIS A 58 -10.22 -3.28 1.69
C HIS A 58 -11.34 -3.73 0.72
N ASP A 59 -12.15 -4.72 1.10
CA ASP A 59 -13.20 -5.24 0.22
C ASP A 59 -14.27 -4.18 -0.11
N GLU A 60 -14.69 -3.41 0.90
CA GLU A 60 -15.63 -2.32 0.72
C GLU A 60 -15.04 -1.17 -0.12
N LEU A 61 -13.74 -0.91 0.03
CA LEU A 61 -13.01 0.07 -0.76
C LEU A 61 -12.99 -0.32 -2.25
N PHE A 62 -12.59 -1.54 -2.59
CA PHE A 62 -12.56 -2.02 -3.97
C PHE A 62 -13.97 -2.10 -4.57
N LYS A 63 -14.96 -2.58 -3.82
CA LYS A 63 -16.36 -2.63 -4.26
C LYS A 63 -16.92 -1.22 -4.51
N GLY A 64 -16.64 -0.28 -3.62
CA GLY A 64 -17.07 1.12 -3.75
C GLY A 64 -16.43 1.81 -4.95
N PHE A 65 -15.13 1.60 -5.14
CA PHE A 65 -14.41 2.13 -6.30
C PHE A 65 -14.94 1.52 -7.60
N GLY A 66 -15.18 0.21 -7.64
CA GLY A 66 -15.78 -0.48 -8.79
C GLY A 66 -17.11 0.15 -9.21
N LYS A 67 -18.00 0.40 -8.24
CA LYS A 67 -19.28 1.09 -8.46
C LYS A 67 -19.09 2.49 -9.04
N ILE A 68 -18.25 3.32 -8.41
CA ILE A 68 -17.97 4.69 -8.88
C ILE A 68 -17.40 4.67 -10.30
N ASN A 69 -16.45 3.79 -10.59
CA ASN A 69 -15.78 3.69 -11.89
C ASN A 69 -16.75 3.24 -13.00
N GLU A 70 -17.63 2.28 -12.73
CA GLU A 70 -18.65 1.85 -13.68
C GLU A 70 -19.63 2.97 -14.02
N GLU A 71 -20.10 3.70 -13.00
CA GLU A 71 -21.00 4.84 -13.19
C GLU A 71 -20.29 5.99 -13.92
N TYR A 72 -19.02 6.27 -13.59
CA TYR A 72 -18.19 7.25 -14.28
C TYR A 72 -18.01 6.93 -15.78
N LYS A 73 -17.81 5.66 -16.13
CA LYS A 73 -17.68 5.22 -17.53
C LYS A 73 -18.99 5.36 -18.33
N LYS A 74 -20.14 5.22 -17.68
CA LYS A 74 -21.47 5.28 -18.32
C LYS A 74 -22.09 6.68 -18.29
N GLY A 75 -21.67 7.55 -17.37
CA GLY A 75 -22.23 8.87 -17.18
C GLY A 75 -21.66 9.95 -18.11
N ASP A 76 -22.21 11.16 -17.96
CA ASP A 76 -21.83 12.31 -18.79
C ASP A 76 -20.53 12.95 -18.31
N GLN A 77 -19.41 12.51 -18.87
CA GLN A 77 -18.07 13.04 -18.59
C GLN A 77 -17.81 14.45 -19.15
N THR A 78 -18.80 15.10 -19.76
CA THR A 78 -18.74 16.50 -20.18
C THR A 78 -19.48 17.43 -19.22
N SER A 79 -20.29 16.88 -18.32
CA SER A 79 -20.99 17.62 -17.28
C SER A 79 -20.07 17.92 -16.09
N LEU A 80 -19.88 19.20 -15.81
CA LEU A 80 -19.11 19.66 -14.66
C LEU A 80 -19.72 19.17 -13.34
N GLU A 81 -21.04 19.19 -13.22
CA GLU A 81 -21.75 18.70 -12.04
C GLU A 81 -21.51 17.20 -11.83
N PHE A 82 -21.60 16.41 -12.90
CA PHE A 82 -21.35 14.97 -12.83
C PHE A 82 -19.93 14.65 -12.35
N LEU A 83 -18.92 15.35 -12.89
CA LEU A 83 -17.53 15.15 -12.53
C LEU A 83 -17.24 15.54 -11.08
N VAL A 84 -17.74 16.68 -10.61
CA VAL A 84 -17.58 17.13 -9.22
C VAL A 84 -18.29 16.17 -8.25
N ASN A 85 -19.46 15.65 -8.61
CA ASN A 85 -20.17 14.66 -7.79
C ASN A 85 -19.39 13.35 -7.69
N THR A 86 -18.80 12.91 -8.80
CA THR A 86 -17.96 11.70 -8.83
C THR A 86 -16.72 11.86 -7.94
N ASP A 87 -16.06 13.02 -8.01
CA ASP A 87 -14.93 13.38 -7.14
C ASP A 87 -15.29 13.35 -5.64
N MET A 88 -16.42 13.94 -5.25
CA MET A 88 -16.90 13.92 -3.86
C MET A 88 -17.19 12.51 -3.35
N ARG A 89 -17.67 11.60 -4.22
CA ARG A 89 -17.87 10.18 -3.87
C ARG A 89 -16.55 9.45 -3.67
N CYS A 90 -15.54 9.72 -4.50
CA CYS A 90 -14.18 9.21 -4.28
C CYS A 90 -13.64 9.67 -2.92
N HIS A 91 -13.77 10.96 -2.60
CA HIS A 91 -13.37 11.48 -1.29
C HIS A 91 -14.11 10.82 -0.13
N LYS A 92 -15.42 10.62 -0.24
CA LYS A 92 -16.21 9.97 0.82
C LYS A 92 -15.80 8.51 1.03
N LEU A 93 -15.59 7.76 -0.05
CA LEU A 93 -15.07 6.39 0.02
C LEU A 93 -13.68 6.35 0.68
N PHE A 94 -12.77 7.20 0.21
CA PHE A 94 -11.39 7.27 0.70
C PHE A 94 -11.34 7.67 2.17
N CYS A 95 -12.12 8.67 2.58
CA CYS A 95 -12.21 9.16 3.95
C CYS A 95 -12.63 8.07 4.96
N TYR A 96 -13.53 7.15 4.58
CA TYR A 96 -14.08 6.16 5.51
C TYR A 96 -13.49 4.77 5.40
N ARG A 97 -12.82 4.43 4.29
CA ARG A 97 -12.26 3.09 4.08
C ARG A 97 -10.76 3.07 3.96
N PHE A 98 -10.17 4.03 3.30
CA PHE A 98 -8.72 4.10 3.14
C PHE A 98 -8.06 4.86 4.30
N TRP A 99 -8.51 6.08 4.55
CA TRP A 99 -7.84 7.03 5.42
C TRP A 99 -7.68 6.57 6.88
N PRO A 100 -8.68 5.94 7.52
CA PRO A 100 -8.52 5.48 8.91
C PRO A 100 -7.41 4.44 9.04
N VAL A 101 -7.36 3.47 8.14
CA VAL A 101 -6.39 2.36 8.14
C VAL A 101 -5.00 2.86 7.76
N ASN A 102 -4.91 3.63 6.67
CA ASN A 102 -3.65 3.98 6.03
C ASN A 102 -2.92 5.15 6.70
N TYR A 103 -3.64 5.98 7.47
CA TYR A 103 -3.11 7.20 8.07
C TYR A 103 -3.48 7.35 9.55
N LEU A 104 -4.76 7.29 9.93
CA LEU A 104 -5.13 7.57 11.33
C LEU A 104 -4.60 6.53 12.32
N PHE A 105 -4.55 5.25 11.93
CA PHE A 105 -3.90 4.21 12.74
C PHE A 105 -2.40 4.14 12.48
N ALA A 106 -1.98 4.04 11.22
CA ALA A 106 -0.59 3.78 10.86
C ALA A 106 0.37 4.95 11.13
N ASP A 107 -0.12 6.19 11.07
CA ASP A 107 0.69 7.40 11.27
C ASP A 107 0.17 8.22 12.48
N GLY A 108 -0.69 7.63 13.32
CA GLY A 108 -1.34 8.29 14.46
C GLY A 108 -0.80 7.88 15.83
N PRO A 109 -1.39 8.42 16.92
CA PRO A 109 -0.88 8.23 18.29
C PRO A 109 -0.80 6.78 18.77
N LEU A 110 -1.69 5.91 18.28
CA LEU A 110 -1.64 4.48 18.60
C LEU A 110 -0.40 3.79 18.02
N HIS A 111 0.00 4.15 16.79
CA HIS A 111 1.23 3.63 16.20
C HIS A 111 2.44 4.02 17.05
N ASP A 112 2.56 5.31 17.39
CA ASP A 112 3.65 5.81 18.23
C ASP A 112 3.70 5.08 19.57
N PHE A 113 2.54 4.90 20.22
CA PHE A 113 2.44 4.13 21.47
C PHE A 113 3.00 2.71 21.33
N TYR A 114 2.61 1.97 20.28
CA TYR A 114 3.07 0.59 20.12
C TYR A 114 4.54 0.50 19.75
N VAL A 115 5.04 1.37 18.88
CA VAL A 115 6.43 1.42 18.46
C VAL A 115 7.36 1.79 19.62
N ASP A 116 6.98 2.76 20.44
CA ASP A 116 7.76 3.19 21.60
C ASP A 116 7.78 2.13 22.70
N ASN A 117 6.63 1.49 22.99
CA ASN A 117 6.58 0.40 23.94
C ASN A 117 7.38 -0.82 23.45
N LEU A 118 7.34 -1.13 22.16
CA LEU A 118 8.17 -2.18 21.57
C LEU A 118 9.66 -1.91 21.85
N ARG A 119 10.11 -0.67 21.61
CA ARG A 119 11.50 -0.25 21.91
C ARG A 119 11.85 -0.42 23.39
N ASN A 120 10.96 0.01 24.28
CA ASN A 120 11.18 -0.08 25.72
C ASN A 120 11.23 -1.52 26.22
N LEU A 121 10.43 -2.43 25.65
CA LEU A 121 10.44 -3.84 26.00
C LEU A 121 11.69 -4.55 25.47
N ILE A 122 12.17 -4.19 24.27
CA ILE A 122 13.44 -4.68 23.74
C ILE A 122 14.58 -4.41 24.71
N ARG A 123 14.69 -3.19 25.26
CA ARG A 123 15.71 -2.83 26.27
C ARG A 123 15.71 -3.75 27.49
N LYS A 124 14.57 -4.35 27.84
CA LYS A 124 14.43 -5.23 29.00
C LYS A 124 14.90 -6.67 28.74
N PHE A 125 14.86 -7.15 27.49
CA PHE A 125 15.23 -8.54 27.19
C PHE A 125 16.56 -8.71 26.45
N ILE A 126 17.12 -7.65 25.87
CA ILE A 126 18.47 -7.70 25.31
C ILE A 126 19.51 -7.51 26.42
N ASP A 127 20.65 -8.19 26.30
CA ASP A 127 21.71 -8.08 27.31
C ASP A 127 22.39 -6.70 27.23
N ALA A 128 22.47 -6.02 28.38
CA ALA A 128 23.14 -4.73 28.52
C ALA A 128 24.65 -4.86 28.24
N THR A 129 25.22 -3.82 27.63
CA THR A 129 26.66 -3.67 27.40
C THR A 129 27.18 -2.48 28.20
N GLU A 130 28.47 -2.48 28.54
CA GLU A 130 29.11 -1.32 29.21
C GLU A 130 29.10 -0.08 28.31
N ASP A 131 29.15 -0.29 26.99
CA ASP A 131 28.96 0.75 25.99
C ASP A 131 27.46 0.98 25.73
N VAL A 132 26.99 2.18 26.07
CA VAL A 132 25.60 2.63 25.89
C VAL A 132 25.26 2.81 24.40
N GLU A 133 26.21 3.24 23.57
CA GLU A 133 25.99 3.43 22.14
C GLU A 133 25.80 2.08 21.44
N ASP A 134 26.62 1.07 21.79
CA ASP A 134 26.41 -0.28 21.28
C ASP A 134 25.08 -0.87 21.77
N PHE A 135 24.73 -0.67 23.03
CA PHE A 135 23.45 -1.12 23.58
C PHE A 135 22.26 -0.55 22.80
N GLU A 136 22.18 0.77 22.65
CA GLU A 136 21.11 1.42 21.90
C GLU A 136 21.14 1.06 20.41
N GLY A 137 22.33 0.89 19.83
CA GLY A 137 22.49 0.37 18.49
C GLY A 137 21.88 -1.03 18.32
N ARG A 138 22.03 -1.92 19.31
CA ARG A 138 21.38 -3.24 19.33
C ARG A 138 19.87 -3.13 19.49
N VAL A 139 19.36 -2.26 20.37
CA VAL A 139 17.92 -2.00 20.52
C VAL A 139 17.31 -1.62 19.18
N VAL A 140 17.89 -0.63 18.49
CA VAL A 140 17.39 -0.13 17.21
C VAL A 140 17.43 -1.22 16.13
N ARG A 141 18.47 -2.05 16.10
CA ARG A 141 18.54 -3.19 15.16
C ARG A 141 17.41 -4.18 15.39
N VAL A 142 17.16 -4.60 16.63
CA VAL A 142 16.07 -5.52 16.97
C VAL A 142 14.71 -4.90 16.66
N GLN A 143 14.51 -3.62 17.00
CA GLN A 143 13.27 -2.90 16.70
C GLN A 143 13.01 -2.87 15.19
N ARG A 144 14.04 -2.56 14.39
CA ARG A 144 13.92 -2.55 12.93
C ARG A 144 13.57 -3.92 12.37
N ASP A 145 14.21 -4.99 12.85
CA ASP A 145 13.93 -6.35 12.38
C ASP A 145 12.48 -6.75 12.73
N LEU A 146 11.97 -6.39 13.92
CA LEU A 146 10.58 -6.62 14.30
C LEU A 146 9.57 -5.78 13.49
N LEU A 147 9.86 -4.50 13.24
CA LEU A 147 8.98 -3.62 12.47
C LEU A 147 9.00 -3.91 10.97
N GLN A 148 10.14 -4.39 10.43
CA GLN A 148 10.22 -4.89 9.07
C GLN A 148 9.30 -6.12 8.90
N SER A 149 9.20 -6.94 9.94
CA SER A 149 8.34 -8.13 10.02
C SER A 149 8.64 -9.18 8.95
N ASP A 150 7.90 -10.29 8.99
CA ASP A 150 7.88 -11.32 7.96
C ASP A 150 6.86 -11.05 6.85
N TYR A 151 6.20 -9.90 6.86
CA TYR A 151 5.30 -9.49 5.79
C TYR A 151 6.10 -9.10 4.53
N ALA A 152 5.67 -9.61 3.39
CA ALA A 152 6.17 -9.18 2.10
C ALA A 152 5.17 -8.21 1.46
N ASP A 153 5.57 -6.94 1.33
CA ASP A 153 4.81 -5.97 0.55
C ASP A 153 4.71 -6.37 -0.93
N LEU A 154 3.88 -5.69 -1.72
CA LEU A 154 3.68 -6.05 -3.14
C LEU A 154 5.01 -6.07 -3.93
N TYR A 155 5.93 -5.16 -3.66
CA TYR A 155 7.21 -5.07 -4.37
C TYR A 155 8.16 -6.20 -3.96
N LEU A 156 8.25 -6.49 -2.67
CA LEU A 156 9.02 -7.61 -2.15
C LEU A 156 8.43 -8.93 -2.66
N ARG A 157 7.09 -9.10 -2.64
CA ARG A 157 6.41 -10.26 -3.23
C ARG A 157 6.84 -10.45 -4.69
N GLN A 158 6.84 -9.40 -5.50
CA GLN A 158 7.31 -9.49 -6.90
C GLN A 158 8.78 -9.91 -7.01
N ALA A 159 9.67 -9.39 -6.16
CA ALA A 159 11.08 -9.79 -6.16
C ALA A 159 11.28 -11.26 -5.74
N LEU A 160 10.55 -11.72 -4.72
CA LEU A 160 10.59 -13.10 -4.22
C LEU A 160 10.01 -14.10 -5.25
N GLU A 161 8.85 -13.77 -5.83
CA GLU A 161 8.20 -14.56 -6.88
C GLU A 161 9.05 -14.59 -8.16
N GLY A 162 9.64 -13.45 -8.55
CA GLY A 162 10.58 -13.36 -9.66
C GLY A 162 11.78 -14.28 -9.47
N THR A 163 12.40 -14.27 -8.28
CA THR A 163 13.52 -15.18 -7.95
C THR A 163 13.12 -16.64 -8.08
N SER A 164 11.95 -17.00 -7.54
CA SER A 164 11.42 -18.36 -7.62
C SER A 164 11.14 -18.79 -9.07
N ALA A 165 10.54 -17.91 -9.88
CA ALA A 165 10.29 -18.14 -11.29
C ALA A 165 11.61 -18.30 -12.07
N MET A 166 12.61 -17.48 -11.78
CA MET A 166 13.95 -17.54 -12.37
C MET A 166 14.61 -18.90 -12.13
N GLU A 167 14.59 -19.40 -10.91
CA GLU A 167 15.17 -20.70 -10.56
C GLU A 167 14.51 -21.86 -11.31
N ILE A 168 13.18 -21.82 -11.47
CA ILE A 168 12.43 -22.83 -12.22
C ILE A 168 12.79 -22.74 -13.71
N MET A 169 12.78 -21.55 -14.28
CA MET A 169 13.12 -21.33 -15.69
C MET A 169 14.57 -21.72 -16.01
N GLN A 170 15.52 -21.49 -15.10
CA GLN A 170 16.92 -21.88 -15.27
C GLN A 170 17.12 -23.41 -15.26
N LYS A 171 16.23 -24.14 -14.58
CA LYS A 171 16.21 -25.62 -14.60
C LYS A 171 15.46 -26.18 -15.81
N HIS A 172 14.66 -25.35 -16.49
CA HIS A 172 13.86 -25.78 -17.62
C HIS A 172 14.69 -25.96 -18.91
N PRO A 173 14.71 -27.14 -19.55
CA PRO A 173 15.66 -27.47 -20.63
C PRO A 173 15.64 -26.54 -21.85
N LYS A 174 14.48 -25.96 -22.17
CA LYS A 174 14.31 -25.06 -23.33
C LYS A 174 14.53 -23.59 -22.99
N ILE A 175 14.30 -23.19 -21.75
CA ILE A 175 14.38 -21.78 -21.34
C ILE A 175 15.79 -21.47 -20.84
N SER A 176 16.45 -22.43 -20.18
CA SER A 176 17.81 -22.31 -19.66
C SER A 176 18.82 -21.84 -20.71
N THR A 177 18.67 -22.29 -21.96
CA THR A 177 19.55 -21.96 -23.09
C THR A 177 19.44 -20.50 -23.55
N LEU A 178 18.35 -19.81 -23.19
CA LEU A 178 18.08 -18.43 -23.58
C LEU A 178 18.66 -17.41 -22.59
N PHE A 179 18.90 -17.81 -21.33
CA PHE A 179 19.37 -16.91 -20.27
C PHE A 179 20.75 -16.27 -20.52
N PRO A 180 21.78 -16.99 -21.00
CA PRO A 180 23.09 -16.37 -21.21
C PRO A 180 23.05 -15.20 -22.19
N ALA A 181 22.26 -15.33 -23.27
CA ALA A 181 22.12 -14.29 -24.28
C ALA A 181 21.41 -13.05 -23.72
N VAL A 182 20.27 -13.23 -23.05
CA VAL A 182 19.49 -12.11 -22.52
C VAL A 182 20.13 -11.45 -21.31
N THR A 183 20.81 -12.21 -20.44
CA THR A 183 21.54 -11.65 -19.29
C THR A 183 22.64 -10.71 -19.76
N LYS A 184 23.42 -11.12 -20.78
CA LYS A 184 24.44 -10.26 -21.37
C LYS A 184 23.84 -8.97 -21.94
N LEU A 185 22.75 -9.07 -22.69
CA LEU A 185 22.09 -7.90 -23.28
C LEU A 185 21.56 -6.92 -22.22
N ILE A 186 21.08 -7.43 -21.09
CA ILE A 186 20.58 -6.64 -19.96
C ILE A 186 21.76 -5.97 -19.23
N ASP A 187 22.83 -6.71 -18.93
CA ASP A 187 24.01 -6.21 -18.20
C ASP A 187 24.78 -5.11 -18.98
N GLU A 188 24.61 -5.04 -20.31
CA GLU A 188 25.17 -3.96 -21.13
C GLU A 188 24.47 -2.59 -20.89
N HIS A 189 23.27 -2.58 -20.29
CA HIS A 189 22.48 -1.38 -19.99
C HIS A 189 22.27 -0.41 -21.18
N GLU A 190 22.23 -0.94 -22.40
CA GLU A 190 22.08 -0.14 -23.62
C GLU A 190 20.64 -0.18 -24.15
N HIS A 191 20.00 0.98 -24.35
CA HIS A 191 18.64 1.08 -24.89
C HIS A 191 18.44 0.35 -26.23
N LYS A 192 19.49 0.27 -27.06
CA LYS A 192 19.44 -0.44 -28.36
C LYS A 192 19.14 -1.94 -28.21
N ASN A 193 19.41 -2.52 -27.05
CA ASN A 193 19.22 -3.95 -26.77
C ASN A 193 17.75 -4.32 -26.48
N THR A 194 16.89 -3.35 -26.19
CA THR A 194 15.48 -3.56 -25.82
C THR A 194 14.73 -4.47 -26.80
N ALA A 195 14.92 -4.26 -28.10
CA ALA A 195 14.24 -5.05 -29.12
C ALA A 195 14.69 -6.51 -29.12
N GLU A 196 15.98 -6.79 -28.91
CA GLU A 196 16.51 -8.15 -28.84
C GLU A 196 16.13 -8.85 -27.54
N ILE A 197 16.15 -8.13 -26.41
CA ILE A 197 15.66 -8.63 -25.12
C ILE A 197 14.19 -9.08 -25.26
N ASN A 198 13.33 -8.23 -25.83
CA ASN A 198 11.91 -8.55 -26.01
C ASN A 198 11.68 -9.77 -26.92
N LYS A 199 12.51 -9.97 -27.96
CA LYS A 199 12.44 -11.18 -28.81
C LYS A 199 12.78 -12.45 -28.03
N VAL A 200 13.75 -12.39 -27.12
CA VAL A 200 14.05 -13.53 -26.24
C VAL A 200 12.88 -13.82 -25.30
N TRP A 201 12.30 -12.78 -24.70
CA TRP A 201 11.13 -12.93 -23.83
C TRP A 201 9.87 -13.43 -24.54
N GLU A 202 9.69 -13.09 -25.82
CA GLU A 202 8.62 -13.65 -26.64
C GLU A 202 8.81 -15.17 -26.86
N GLN A 203 10.04 -15.63 -27.06
CA GLN A 203 10.33 -17.07 -27.14
C GLN A 203 10.06 -17.77 -25.80
N VAL A 204 10.47 -17.16 -24.69
CA VAL A 204 10.20 -17.68 -23.34
C VAL A 204 8.70 -17.78 -23.08
N TYR A 205 7.93 -16.77 -23.46
CA TYR A 205 6.47 -16.77 -23.37
C TYR A 205 5.84 -17.93 -24.13
N GLU A 206 6.20 -18.13 -25.40
CA GLU A 206 5.63 -19.21 -26.20
C GLU A 206 6.03 -20.60 -25.68
N ILE A 207 7.21 -20.74 -25.05
CA ILE A 207 7.57 -21.97 -24.35
C ILE A 207 6.64 -22.18 -23.15
N ILE A 208 6.53 -21.21 -22.23
CA ILE A 208 5.72 -21.31 -21.00
C ILE A 208 4.25 -21.60 -21.31
N LYS A 209 3.69 -20.90 -22.29
CA LYS A 209 2.30 -21.04 -22.73
C LYS A 209 1.96 -22.47 -23.17
N ASN A 210 2.90 -23.13 -23.83
CA ASN A 210 2.72 -24.48 -24.37
C ASN A 210 3.29 -25.58 -23.45
N ASP A 211 3.92 -25.19 -22.33
CA ASP A 211 4.54 -26.13 -21.42
C ASP A 211 3.51 -26.95 -20.63
N LYS A 212 3.95 -28.06 -20.03
CA LYS A 212 3.14 -28.92 -19.17
C LYS A 212 3.67 -28.98 -17.74
N ASP A 213 4.85 -28.42 -17.46
CA ASP A 213 5.41 -28.33 -16.13
C ASP A 213 4.47 -27.53 -15.19
N PRO A 214 3.89 -28.16 -14.16
CA PRO A 214 2.97 -27.50 -13.24
C PRO A 214 3.68 -26.42 -12.40
N ASP A 215 4.97 -26.58 -12.08
CA ASP A 215 5.72 -25.63 -11.26
C ASP A 215 6.01 -24.35 -12.04
N LEU A 216 6.42 -24.49 -13.30
CA LEU A 216 6.59 -23.36 -14.22
C LEU A 216 5.27 -22.61 -14.45
N LYS A 217 4.16 -23.34 -14.64
CA LYS A 217 2.85 -22.71 -14.81
C LYS A 217 2.40 -21.95 -13.57
N LYS A 218 2.64 -22.51 -12.38
CA LYS A 218 2.30 -21.87 -11.12
C LYS A 218 3.11 -20.59 -10.92
N ALA A 219 4.42 -20.65 -11.11
CA ALA A 219 5.31 -19.50 -10.93
C ALA A 219 5.03 -18.36 -11.91
N MET A 220 4.59 -18.68 -13.14
CA MET A 220 4.32 -17.70 -14.18
C MET A 220 2.84 -17.32 -14.30
N TRP A 221 1.96 -17.82 -13.43
CA TRP A 221 0.50 -17.65 -13.58
C TRP A 221 0.08 -16.18 -13.63
N LEU A 222 0.49 -15.37 -12.65
CA LEU A 222 0.05 -13.97 -12.54
C LEU A 222 0.54 -13.12 -13.73
N PRO A 223 1.82 -13.14 -14.13
CA PRO A 223 2.29 -12.45 -15.33
C PRO A 223 1.54 -12.87 -16.59
N MET A 224 1.28 -14.17 -16.75
CA MET A 224 0.58 -14.71 -17.93
C MET A 224 -0.90 -14.27 -17.97
N GLU A 225 -1.57 -14.22 -16.82
CA GLU A 225 -2.93 -13.67 -16.73
C GLU A 225 -2.95 -12.16 -16.99
N GLN A 226 -1.98 -11.40 -16.49
CA GLN A 226 -1.88 -9.97 -16.76
C GLN A 226 -1.65 -9.68 -18.26
N VAL A 227 -0.87 -10.51 -18.96
CA VAL A 227 -0.70 -10.40 -20.41
C VAL A 227 -2.05 -10.58 -21.13
N LYS A 228 -2.84 -11.59 -20.76
CA LYS A 228 -4.17 -11.83 -21.34
C LYS A 228 -5.14 -10.68 -21.05
N MET A 229 -5.20 -10.23 -19.79
CA MET A 229 -6.12 -9.18 -19.36
C MET A 229 -5.81 -7.83 -20.02
N ARG A 230 -4.52 -7.50 -20.17
CA ARG A 230 -4.09 -6.20 -20.72
C ARG A 230 -3.90 -6.23 -22.24
N GLY A 231 -3.90 -7.41 -22.87
CA GLY A 231 -3.67 -7.56 -24.31
C GLY A 231 -2.27 -7.15 -24.76
N THR A 232 -1.28 -7.19 -23.87
CA THR A 232 0.11 -6.78 -24.14
C THR A 232 1.11 -7.62 -23.36
N MET A 233 2.28 -7.86 -23.95
CA MET A 233 3.40 -8.60 -23.34
C MET A 233 4.18 -7.80 -22.29
N LEU A 234 3.92 -6.50 -22.18
CA LEU A 234 4.66 -5.58 -21.30
C LEU A 234 4.76 -6.05 -19.83
N PRO A 235 3.71 -6.60 -19.18
CA PRO A 235 3.81 -7.07 -17.81
C PRO A 235 4.84 -8.20 -17.65
N LEU A 236 4.86 -9.14 -18.60
CA LEU A 236 5.82 -10.24 -18.60
C LEU A 236 7.24 -9.72 -18.84
N TYR A 237 7.42 -8.84 -19.83
CA TYR A 237 8.73 -8.27 -20.15
C TYR A 237 9.32 -7.50 -18.95
N ASN A 238 8.50 -6.69 -18.28
CA ASN A 238 8.94 -5.94 -17.10
C ASN A 238 9.35 -6.89 -15.97
N MET A 239 8.54 -7.90 -15.66
CA MET A 239 8.87 -8.85 -14.61
C MET A 239 10.17 -9.61 -14.91
N LEU A 240 10.30 -10.19 -16.11
CA LEU A 240 11.46 -10.99 -16.49
C LEU A 240 12.74 -10.15 -16.56
N THR A 241 12.68 -8.96 -17.18
CA THR A 241 13.82 -8.06 -17.28
C THR A 241 14.29 -7.62 -15.90
N HIS A 242 13.39 -7.13 -15.03
CA HIS A 242 13.77 -6.71 -13.68
C HIS A 242 14.31 -7.88 -12.83
N THR A 243 13.77 -9.09 -13.01
CA THR A 243 14.26 -10.26 -12.28
C THR A 243 15.70 -10.58 -12.66
N VAL A 244 16.08 -10.45 -13.94
CA VAL A 244 17.47 -10.65 -14.39
C VAL A 244 18.36 -9.47 -14.01
N GLU A 245 17.88 -8.25 -14.20
CA GLU A 245 18.63 -7.02 -13.90
C GLU A 245 19.03 -6.94 -12.42
N PHE A 246 18.09 -7.21 -11.51
CA PHE A 246 18.29 -7.15 -10.06
C PHE A 246 18.52 -8.53 -9.43
N ARG A 247 19.07 -9.50 -10.17
CA ARG A 247 19.17 -10.91 -9.74
C ARG A 247 19.94 -11.12 -8.44
N GLU A 248 21.03 -10.37 -8.23
CA GLU A 248 21.85 -10.48 -7.02
C GLU A 248 21.15 -9.82 -5.82
N GLU A 249 20.54 -8.66 -6.03
CA GLU A 249 19.76 -7.95 -5.03
C GLU A 249 18.53 -8.76 -4.59
N ASN A 250 17.77 -9.29 -5.54
CA ASN A 250 16.58 -10.11 -5.29
C ASN A 250 16.92 -11.39 -4.52
N LYS A 251 18.05 -12.03 -4.83
CA LYS A 251 18.52 -13.19 -4.07
C LYS A 251 18.87 -12.82 -2.63
N ARG A 252 19.61 -11.73 -2.41
CA ARG A 252 19.92 -11.23 -1.05
C ARG A 252 18.65 -10.84 -0.27
N LEU A 253 17.67 -10.23 -0.95
CA LEU A 253 16.37 -9.91 -0.36
C LEU A 253 15.61 -11.17 0.05
N THR A 254 15.61 -12.19 -0.81
CA THR A 254 14.99 -13.50 -0.55
C THR A 254 15.62 -14.18 0.66
N GLU A 255 16.96 -14.26 0.71
CA GLU A 255 17.69 -14.83 1.85
C GLU A 255 17.37 -14.08 3.14
N ARG A 256 17.38 -12.74 3.10
CA ARG A 256 17.06 -11.89 4.26
C ARG A 256 15.62 -12.07 4.73
N HIS A 257 14.66 -12.16 3.81
CA HIS A 257 13.25 -12.31 4.13
C HIS A 257 12.94 -13.69 4.72
N ASN A 258 13.47 -14.75 4.11
CA ASN A 258 13.34 -16.13 4.62
C ASN A 258 13.91 -16.27 6.04
N ASP A 259 14.99 -15.54 6.35
CA ASP A 259 15.59 -15.53 7.68
C ASP A 259 14.80 -14.69 8.70
N MET A 260 13.93 -13.78 8.24
CA MET A 260 13.24 -12.82 9.11
C MET A 260 12.25 -13.50 10.06
N ALA A 261 11.47 -14.47 9.56
CA ALA A 261 10.55 -15.25 10.38
C ALA A 261 11.30 -15.98 11.52
N ARG A 262 12.46 -16.56 11.21
CA ARG A 262 13.33 -17.20 12.22
C ARG A 262 13.80 -16.21 13.28
N LYS A 263 14.31 -15.04 12.85
CA LYS A 263 14.77 -13.99 13.77
C LYS A 263 13.68 -13.48 14.69
N ILE A 264 12.48 -13.25 14.16
CA ILE A 264 11.33 -12.80 14.96
C ILE A 264 10.99 -13.83 16.03
N GLU A 265 10.96 -15.12 15.68
CA GLU A 265 10.71 -16.20 16.64
C GLU A 265 11.84 -16.31 17.69
N GLU A 266 13.08 -16.03 17.33
CA GLU A 266 14.19 -15.93 18.30
C GLU A 266 14.00 -14.78 19.28
N TYR A 267 13.58 -13.60 18.80
CA TYR A 267 13.26 -12.46 19.66
C TYR A 267 12.07 -12.75 20.58
N LYS A 268 11.02 -13.40 20.09
CA LYS A 268 9.87 -13.82 20.91
C LYS A 268 10.30 -14.78 22.02
N LYS A 269 11.13 -15.78 21.70
CA LYS A 269 11.65 -16.73 22.71
C LYS A 269 12.52 -16.02 23.75
N LEU A 270 13.40 -15.12 23.32
CA LEU A 270 14.23 -14.35 24.24
C LEU A 270 13.38 -13.45 25.14
N ALA A 271 12.40 -12.75 24.58
CA ALA A 271 11.44 -11.95 25.33
C ALA A 271 10.67 -12.79 26.35
N GLN A 272 10.18 -13.97 25.97
CA GLN A 272 9.46 -14.88 26.86
C GLN A 272 10.31 -15.34 28.06
N GLN A 273 11.62 -15.51 27.86
CA GLN A 273 12.54 -15.93 28.92
C GLN A 273 12.92 -14.82 29.90
N LYS A 274 12.95 -13.57 29.43
CA LYS A 274 13.54 -12.44 30.15
C LYS A 274 12.50 -11.46 30.70
N LEU A 275 11.36 -11.32 30.04
CA LEU A 275 10.30 -10.42 30.45
C LEU A 275 9.40 -11.06 31.52
N SER A 276 8.75 -10.21 32.31
CA SER A 276 7.60 -10.66 33.10
C SER A 276 6.46 -11.08 32.17
N GLN A 277 5.49 -11.86 32.67
CA GLN A 277 4.33 -12.27 31.87
C GLN A 277 3.56 -11.07 31.30
N GLU A 278 3.34 -10.02 32.11
CA GLU A 278 2.65 -8.81 31.65
C GLU A 278 3.46 -8.07 30.56
N ASP A 279 4.77 -7.93 30.74
CA ASP A 279 5.64 -7.31 29.74
C ASP A 279 5.70 -8.13 28.44
N TYR A 280 5.68 -9.46 28.53
CA TYR A 280 5.68 -10.34 27.36
C TYR A 280 4.37 -10.26 26.58
N GLU A 281 3.23 -10.20 27.26
CA GLU A 281 1.92 -10.00 26.63
C GLU A 281 1.83 -8.64 25.92
N LEU A 282 2.32 -7.57 26.58
CA LEU A 282 2.42 -6.24 25.95
C LEU A 282 3.39 -6.27 24.75
N PHE A 283 4.51 -6.98 24.84
CA PHE A 283 5.46 -7.11 23.73
C PHE A 283 4.81 -7.75 22.50
N LEU A 284 4.06 -8.86 22.69
CA LEU A 284 3.34 -9.51 21.60
C LEU A 284 2.28 -8.58 21.00
N LEU A 285 1.53 -7.87 21.84
CA LEU A 285 0.54 -6.90 21.37
C LEU A 285 1.19 -5.78 20.54
N CYS A 286 2.25 -5.16 21.05
CA CYS A 286 3.00 -4.11 20.35
C CYS A 286 3.52 -4.59 18.99
N TYR A 287 4.08 -5.80 18.96
CA TYR A 287 4.60 -6.39 17.73
C TYR A 287 3.49 -6.64 16.71
N GLU A 288 2.43 -7.37 17.08
CA GLU A 288 1.34 -7.72 16.16
C GLU A 288 0.60 -6.47 15.67
N GLN A 289 0.38 -5.49 16.53
CA GLN A 289 -0.33 -4.28 16.14
C GLN A 289 0.51 -3.38 15.22
N SER A 290 1.82 -3.22 15.50
CA SER A 290 2.75 -2.50 14.62
C SER A 290 2.86 -3.18 13.25
N ARG A 291 2.94 -4.51 13.23
CA ARG A 291 2.95 -5.31 12.00
C ARG A 291 1.68 -5.10 11.18
N ASN A 292 0.52 -5.13 11.82
CA ASN A 292 -0.76 -4.86 11.18
C ASN A 292 -0.82 -3.47 10.55
N PHE A 293 -0.34 -2.44 11.24
CA PHE A 293 -0.32 -1.07 10.72
C PHE A 293 0.50 -0.95 9.43
N SER A 294 1.70 -1.54 9.41
CA SER A 294 2.54 -1.59 8.22
C SER A 294 1.91 -2.40 7.09
N MET A 295 1.40 -3.60 7.39
CA MET A 295 0.81 -4.51 6.41
C MET A 295 -0.39 -3.90 5.70
N TYR A 296 -1.36 -3.36 6.46
CA TYR A 296 -2.56 -2.81 5.84
C TYR A 296 -2.33 -1.49 5.13
N LYS A 297 -1.22 -0.79 5.38
CA LYS A 297 -0.83 0.35 4.55
C LYS A 297 -0.55 -0.07 3.10
N ASP A 298 0.15 -1.19 2.94
CA ASP A 298 0.43 -1.78 1.62
C ASP A 298 -0.81 -2.41 0.99
N VAL A 299 -1.57 -3.23 1.73
CA VAL A 299 -2.80 -3.88 1.23
C VAL A 299 -3.81 -2.85 0.71
N MET A 300 -3.98 -1.73 1.41
CA MET A 300 -4.89 -0.68 0.97
C MET A 300 -4.31 0.09 -0.24
N GLY A 301 -2.99 0.28 -0.28
CA GLY A 301 -2.26 0.93 -1.36
C GLY A 301 -2.39 0.24 -2.73
N GLU A 302 -2.75 -1.04 -2.78
CA GLU A 302 -3.02 -1.76 -4.05
C GLU A 302 -4.08 -1.06 -4.92
N LEU A 303 -4.99 -0.27 -4.32
CA LEU A 303 -6.00 0.50 -5.05
C LEU A 303 -5.41 1.66 -5.87
N ASP A 304 -4.24 2.20 -5.53
CA ASP A 304 -3.71 3.41 -6.17
C ASP A 304 -3.53 3.24 -7.68
N ALA A 305 -3.08 2.06 -8.11
CA ALA A 305 -2.84 1.76 -9.52
C ALA A 305 -4.09 1.93 -10.40
N PRO A 306 -5.28 1.38 -10.04
CA PRO A 306 -6.51 1.66 -10.77
C PRO A 306 -7.21 3.00 -10.41
N LEU A 307 -7.09 3.48 -9.17
CA LEU A 307 -7.81 4.68 -8.70
C LEU A 307 -7.23 5.98 -9.24
N LEU A 308 -5.93 6.20 -9.07
CA LEU A 308 -5.30 7.50 -9.36
C LEU A 308 -5.46 7.91 -10.84
N PRO A 309 -5.32 7.02 -11.84
CA PRO A 309 -5.56 7.39 -13.23
C PRO A 309 -7.00 7.87 -13.50
N MET A 310 -7.99 7.22 -12.88
CA MET A 310 -9.40 7.64 -13.01
C MET A 310 -9.60 8.99 -12.32
N TRP A 311 -9.16 9.11 -11.06
CA TRP A 311 -9.41 10.28 -10.23
C TRP A 311 -8.72 11.53 -10.80
N PHE A 312 -7.45 11.44 -11.18
CA PHE A 312 -6.76 12.55 -11.86
C PHE A 312 -7.31 12.83 -13.26
N GLY A 313 -7.84 11.81 -13.92
CA GLY A 313 -8.60 11.96 -15.17
C GLY A 313 -9.85 12.84 -14.99
N ILE A 314 -10.58 12.69 -13.88
CA ILE A 314 -11.71 13.55 -13.52
C ILE A 314 -11.24 14.99 -13.34
N HIS A 315 -10.18 15.21 -12.56
CA HIS A 315 -9.64 16.56 -12.31
C HIS A 315 -9.20 17.26 -13.60
N LYS A 316 -8.56 16.52 -14.50
CA LYS A 316 -8.17 17.04 -15.82
C LYS A 316 -9.40 17.49 -16.62
N LYS A 317 -10.45 16.68 -16.67
CA LYS A 317 -11.69 17.03 -17.38
C LYS A 317 -12.39 18.26 -16.77
N ILE A 318 -12.45 18.34 -15.44
CA ILE A 318 -13.00 19.51 -14.73
C ILE A 318 -12.21 20.76 -15.15
N LYS A 319 -10.87 20.70 -15.08
CA LYS A 319 -10.00 21.80 -15.48
C LYS A 319 -10.23 22.20 -16.95
N ASP A 320 -10.31 21.23 -17.86
CA ASP A 320 -10.51 21.49 -19.30
C ASP A 320 -11.86 22.17 -19.58
N ILE A 321 -12.90 21.89 -18.79
CA ILE A 321 -14.19 22.58 -18.88
C ILE A 321 -14.04 24.02 -18.38
N LEU A 322 -13.45 24.22 -17.20
CA LEU A 322 -13.34 25.55 -16.57
C LEU A 322 -12.38 26.50 -17.30
N VAL A 323 -11.31 25.98 -17.92
CA VAL A 323 -10.32 26.79 -18.66
C VAL A 323 -10.92 27.48 -19.88
N LYS A 324 -12.02 26.96 -20.44
CA LYS A 324 -12.73 27.61 -21.56
C LYS A 324 -13.23 29.01 -21.19
N ASP A 325 -13.57 29.20 -19.92
CA ASP A 325 -14.18 30.43 -19.43
C ASP A 325 -13.20 31.31 -18.65
N THR A 326 -12.14 30.73 -18.05
CA THR A 326 -11.15 31.48 -17.27
C THR A 326 -9.78 30.78 -17.26
N PRO A 327 -8.67 31.47 -17.55
CA PRO A 327 -7.33 30.90 -17.45
C PRO A 327 -7.02 30.41 -16.02
N ILE A 328 -6.86 29.10 -15.85
CA ILE A 328 -6.50 28.49 -14.55
C ILE A 328 -4.97 28.40 -14.42
N LYS A 329 -4.43 28.91 -13.31
CA LYS A 329 -2.99 28.81 -13.03
C LYS A 329 -2.55 27.34 -12.92
N PRO A 330 -1.44 26.93 -13.57
CA PRO A 330 -0.92 25.60 -13.39
C PRO A 330 -0.40 25.42 -11.95
N ARG A 331 -0.89 24.39 -11.26
CA ARG A 331 -0.39 23.94 -9.96
C ARG A 331 -0.30 22.41 -9.97
N PRO A 332 0.62 21.81 -9.20
CA PRO A 332 0.54 20.39 -8.88
C PRO A 332 -0.84 20.09 -8.30
N THR A 333 -1.49 19.05 -8.79
CA THR A 333 -2.83 18.63 -8.37
C THR A 333 -2.76 17.19 -7.88
N GLY A 334 -2.99 16.98 -6.59
CA GLY A 334 -3.22 15.66 -5.99
C GLY A 334 -4.73 15.36 -5.86
N PRO A 335 -5.11 14.34 -5.07
CA PRO A 335 -6.51 13.95 -4.87
C PRO A 335 -7.42 15.10 -4.43
N THR A 336 -6.89 16.14 -3.79
CA THR A 336 -7.64 17.30 -3.29
C THR A 336 -7.81 18.45 -4.30
N ALA A 337 -7.46 18.25 -5.57
CA ALA A 337 -7.41 19.31 -6.57
C ALA A 337 -8.73 20.10 -6.69
N VAL A 338 -9.87 19.42 -6.64
CA VAL A 338 -11.19 20.07 -6.71
C VAL A 338 -11.40 21.00 -5.52
N VAL A 339 -10.99 20.58 -4.33
CA VAL A 339 -11.24 21.26 -3.06
C VAL A 339 -10.28 22.44 -2.85
N HIS A 340 -8.99 22.25 -3.10
CA HIS A 340 -8.00 23.29 -2.76
C HIS A 340 -7.71 24.26 -3.90
N HIS A 341 -7.97 23.85 -5.15
CA HIS A 341 -7.59 24.63 -6.32
C HIS A 341 -8.76 24.97 -7.24
N LEU A 342 -9.47 23.96 -7.75
CA LEU A 342 -10.48 24.19 -8.78
C LEU A 342 -11.76 24.83 -8.22
N ILE A 343 -12.01 24.73 -6.91
CA ILE A 343 -13.17 25.29 -6.22
C ILE A 343 -13.41 26.77 -6.51
N TRP A 344 -12.34 27.54 -6.68
CA TRP A 344 -12.42 28.99 -6.90
C TRP A 344 -12.93 29.35 -8.29
N TYR A 345 -12.92 28.38 -9.21
CA TYR A 345 -13.38 28.51 -10.59
C TYR A 345 -14.72 27.81 -10.80
N LEU A 346 -15.22 27.05 -9.82
CA LEU A 346 -16.52 26.39 -9.91
C LEU A 346 -17.67 27.42 -9.86
N PRO A 347 -18.76 27.18 -10.61
CA PRO A 347 -20.03 27.88 -10.41
C PRO A 347 -20.50 27.82 -8.96
N ASP A 348 -21.22 28.85 -8.51
CA ASP A 348 -21.54 29.03 -7.08
C ASP A 348 -22.33 27.87 -6.47
N ASN A 349 -23.22 27.24 -7.23
CA ASN A 349 -23.96 26.04 -6.78
C ASN A 349 -23.02 24.86 -6.51
N LEU A 350 -22.01 24.62 -7.37
CA LEU A 350 -21.05 23.55 -7.19
C LEU A 350 -20.01 23.87 -6.11
N LYS A 351 -19.60 25.13 -6.01
CA LYS A 351 -18.76 25.62 -4.91
C LYS A 351 -19.43 25.40 -3.56
N ALA A 352 -20.71 25.78 -3.43
CA ALA A 352 -21.50 25.52 -2.24
C ALA A 352 -21.59 24.02 -1.94
N LYS A 353 -21.75 23.17 -2.96
CA LYS A 353 -21.79 21.70 -2.78
C LYS A 353 -20.47 21.13 -2.26
N VAL A 354 -19.33 21.58 -2.78
CA VAL A 354 -18.01 21.14 -2.32
C VAL A 354 -17.75 21.60 -0.89
N MET A 355 -18.11 22.85 -0.55
CA MET A 355 -17.87 23.43 0.78
C MET A 355 -18.86 23.01 1.87
N THR A 356 -20.09 22.61 1.50
CA THR A 356 -21.10 22.21 2.49
C THR A 356 -20.69 20.90 3.18
N PRO A 357 -20.66 20.84 4.52
CA PRO A 357 -20.43 19.61 5.26
C PRO A 357 -21.48 18.54 4.94
N ASP A 358 -21.04 17.29 4.81
CA ASP A 358 -21.88 16.12 4.62
C ASP A 358 -21.96 15.32 5.93
N PHE A 359 -23.11 15.45 6.60
CA PHE A 359 -23.41 14.72 7.84
C PHE A 359 -23.98 13.32 7.60
N THR A 360 -24.17 12.91 6.34
CA THR A 360 -24.74 11.62 6.02
C THR A 360 -23.73 10.52 6.35
N PRO A 361 -24.06 9.55 7.21
CA PRO A 361 -23.17 8.44 7.52
C PRO A 361 -22.70 7.71 6.25
N PHE A 362 -21.49 7.15 6.29
CA PHE A 362 -21.00 6.35 5.18
C PHE A 362 -21.84 5.06 5.03
N SER A 363 -22.36 4.83 3.83
CA SER A 363 -22.93 3.56 3.40
C SER A 363 -22.53 3.30 1.96
N LEU A 364 -22.13 2.06 1.68
CA LEU A 364 -21.73 1.62 0.35
C LEU A 364 -22.92 1.61 -0.64
N GLU A 365 -24.14 1.45 -0.12
CA GLU A 365 -25.37 1.45 -0.92
C GLU A 365 -25.68 2.85 -1.45
N THR A 366 -25.52 3.85 -0.58
CA THR A 366 -25.78 5.26 -0.89
C THR A 366 -24.56 6.01 -1.41
N LEU A 367 -23.39 5.35 -1.45
CA LEU A 367 -22.17 5.86 -2.06
C LEU A 367 -22.40 6.08 -3.55
#